data_AF-A0A9E1J5Z4-F1
#
_entry.id   AF-A0A9E1J5Z4-F1
#
_cell.length_a   1.000
_cell.length_b   1.000
_cell.length_c   1.000
_cell.angle_alpha   90.00
_cell.angle_beta   90.00
_cell.angle_gamma   90.00
#
_symmetry.space_group_name_H-M   'P 1'
#
loop_
_entity.id
_entity.type
_entity.pdbx_description
1 polymer ?
#
loop_
_entity_poly.entity_id
_entity_poly.type
_entity_poly.pdbx_seq_one_letter_code
_entity_poly.pdbx_strand_id
1 'polypeptide(L)' 'GIVIGASTPSSTRLDAEARDLPVVMRAAPHYYNTEQELKQFVQALRALSPK' A
#
# COMPACT_ATOMS: atom_id res chain seq x y z
N GLY A 1 -1.59 13.73 3.40
CA GLY A 1 -2.02 12.32 3.52
C GLY A 1 -1.17 11.43 2.63
N ILE A 2 -1.37 10.11 2.65
CA ILE A 2 -0.59 9.15 1.84
C ILE A 2 -1.40 8.71 0.62
N VAL A 3 -0.81 8.82 -0.58
CA VAL A 3 -1.45 8.33 -1.81
C VAL A 3 -1.41 6.80 -1.83
N ILE A 4 -2.55 6.18 -2.14
CA ILE A 4 -2.68 4.72 -2.26
C ILE A 4 -3.12 4.39 -3.69
N GLY A 5 -2.39 3.48 -4.33
CA GLY A 5 -2.76 2.91 -5.63
C GLY A 5 -3.12 1.44 -5.51
N ALA A 6 -4.12 1.00 -6.27
CA ALA A 6 -4.49 -0.41 -6.41
C ALA A 6 -3.86 -0.98 -7.70
N SER A 7 -3.10 -2.06 -7.57
CA SER A 7 -2.54 -2.80 -8.70
C SER A 7 -3.29 -4.12 -8.84
N THR A 8 -4.04 -4.25 -9.93
CA THR A 8 -4.65 -5.55 -10.29
C THR A 8 -3.58 -6.48 -10.86
N PRO A 9 -3.79 -7.81 -10.88
CA PRO A 9 -2.82 -8.75 -11.44
C PRO A 9 -2.38 -8.40 -12.87
N SER A 10 -3.29 -7.90 -13.71
CA SER A 10 -2.97 -7.50 -15.08
C SER A 10 -1.98 -6.31 -15.18
N SER A 11 -1.87 -5.48 -14.14
CA SER A 11 -0.98 -4.31 -14.10
C SER A 11 0.50 -4.70 -14.00
N THR A 12 0.80 -5.86 -13.39
CA THR A 12 2.14 -6.44 -13.24
C THR A 12 2.12 -7.92 -13.56
N ARG A 13 1.51 -8.27 -14.69
CA ARG A 13 1.04 -9.63 -15.03
C ARG A 13 2.06 -10.74 -14.78
N LEU A 14 3.29 -10.58 -15.27
CA LEU A 14 4.31 -11.62 -15.13
C LEU A 14 4.66 -11.91 -13.65
N ASP A 15 4.81 -10.86 -12.82
CA ASP A 15 5.12 -11.04 -11.39
C ASP A 15 3.89 -11.50 -10.60
N ALA A 16 2.72 -10.95 -10.91
CA ALA A 16 1.49 -11.26 -10.20
C ALA A 16 1.03 -12.71 -10.44
N GLU A 17 1.07 -13.19 -11.69
CA GLU A 17 0.69 -14.58 -12.01
C GLU A 17 1.70 -15.59 -11.45
N ALA A 18 3.01 -15.30 -11.56
CA ALA A 18 4.06 -16.21 -11.06
C ALA A 18 4.01 -16.41 -9.54
N ARG A 19 3.42 -15.45 -8.81
CA ARG A 19 3.37 -15.43 -7.33
C ARG A 19 1.95 -15.56 -6.78
N ASP A 20 0.95 -15.78 -7.66
CA ASP A 20 -0.47 -15.81 -7.31
C ASP A 20 -0.91 -14.59 -6.46
N LEU A 21 -0.47 -13.40 -6.86
CA LEU A 21 -0.74 -12.18 -6.09
C LEU A 21 -2.18 -11.72 -6.30
N PRO A 22 -2.90 -11.34 -5.22
CA PRO A 22 -4.20 -10.70 -5.33
C PRO A 22 -4.05 -9.24 -5.80
N VAL A 23 -5.14 -8.47 -5.82
CA VAL A 23 -5.04 -7.01 -5.94
C VAL A 23 -4.18 -6.47 -4.80
N VAL A 24 -3.09 -5.78 -5.15
CA VAL A 24 -2.13 -5.24 -4.19
C VAL A 24 -2.39 -3.74 -3.99
N MET A 25 -2.47 -3.31 -2.73
CA MET A 25 -2.54 -1.89 -2.37
C MET A 25 -1.13 -1.37 -2.08
N ARG A 26 -0.69 -0.36 -2.83
CA ARG A 26 0.63 0.27 -2.65
C ARG A 26 0.48 1.65 -2.05
N ALA A 27 1.10 1.87 -0.90
CA ALA A 27 1.29 3.20 -0.34
C ALA A 27 2.47 3.91 -1.01
N ALA A 28 2.30 5.20 -1.33
CA ALA A 28 3.34 6.04 -1.93
C ALA A 28 3.62 7.29 -1.06
N PRO A 29 4.36 7.15 0.06
CA PRO A 29 4.90 8.31 0.77
C PRO A 29 5.87 9.11 -0.10
N HIS A 30 5.87 10.43 0.04
CA HIS A 30 6.73 11.35 -0.69
C HIS A 30 7.40 12.38 0.24
N TYR A 31 8.41 13.09 -0.27
CA TYR A 31 9.19 14.08 0.50
C TYR A 31 8.37 15.27 1.04
N TYR A 32 7.18 15.51 0.50
CA TYR A 32 6.26 16.54 1.01
C TYR A 32 5.40 16.02 2.18
N ASN A 33 5.43 14.71 2.49
CA ASN A 33 4.71 14.19 3.63
C ASN A 33 5.43 14.50 4.94
N THR A 34 4.64 14.81 5.96
CA THR A 34 5.18 15.08 7.29
C THR A 34 5.29 13.81 8.12
N GLU A 35 6.16 13.83 9.13
CA GLU A 35 6.26 12.77 10.15
C GLU A 35 4.92 12.46 10.84
N GLN A 36 4.09 13.49 11.05
CA GLN A 36 2.78 13.32 11.65
C GLN A 36 1.85 12.52 10.73
N GLU A 37 1.84 12.82 9.44
CA GLU A 37 1.05 12.08 8.45
C GLU A 37 1.49 10.61 8.34
N LEU A 38 2.81 10.36 8.38
CA LEU A 38 3.35 9.00 8.39
C LEU A 38 2.92 8.23 9.64
N LYS A 39 3.00 8.85 10.83
CA LYS A 39 2.57 8.24 12.09
C LYS A 39 1.08 7.91 12.08
N GLN A 40 0.23 8.81 11.59
CA GLN A 40 -1.20 8.58 11.45
C GLN A 40 -1.49 7.41 10.51
N PHE A 41 -0.80 7.35 9.37
CA PHE A 41 -0.95 6.25 8.41
C PHE A 41 -0.57 4.90 9.02
N VAL A 42 0.58 4.82 9.71
CA VAL A 42 1.01 3.58 10.38
C VAL A 42 0.02 3.15 11.47
N GLN A 43 -0.53 4.10 12.24
CA GLN A 43 -1.57 3.79 13.22
C GLN A 43 -2.84 3.24 12.56
N ALA A 44 -3.27 3.82 11.45
CA ALA A 44 -4.41 3.32 10.69
C ALA A 44 -4.17 1.88 10.18
N LEU A 45 -2.97 1.59 9.66
CA LEU A 45 -2.62 0.22 9.23
C LEU A 45 -2.65 -0.77 10.40
N ARG A 46 -2.09 -0.40 11.56
CA ARG A 46 -2.12 -1.25 12.77
C ARG A 46 -3.54 -1.58 13.23
N ALA A 47 -4.48 -0.65 13.06
CA ALA A 47 -5.88 -0.88 13.41
C ALA A 47 -6.58 -1.86 12.44
N LEU A 48 -6.07 -2.01 11.21
CA LEU A 48 -6.61 -2.89 10.17
C LEU A 48 -5.94 -4.28 10.16
N SER A 49 -4.71 -4.38 10.66
CA SER A 49 -4.01 -5.67 10.73
C SER A 49 -4.66 -6.58 11.77
N PRO A 50 -4.96 -7.85 11.43
CA PRO A 50 -5.35 -8.85 12.43
C PRO A 50 -4.24 -9.02 13.48
N LYS A 51 -4.63 -9.39 14.70
CA LYS A 51 -3.67 -9.74 15.76
C LYS A 51 -2.91 -11.02 15.43
#